data_AF-A0A7R9IE70-F1
#
_entry.id   AF-A0A7R9IE70-F1
#
_cell.length_a   1.000
_cell.length_b   1.000
_cell.length_c   1.000
_cell.angle_alpha   90.00
_cell.angle_beta   90.00
_cell.angle_gamma   90.00
#
_symmetry.space_group_name_H-M   'P 1'
#
loop_
_entity.id
_entity.type
_entity.pdbx_description
1 polymer ?
#
loop_
_entity_poly.entity_id
_entity_poly.type
_entity_poly.pdbx_seq_one_letter_code
_entity_poly.pdbx_strand_id
1 'polypeptide(L)'
;MGLNNFLVVGDVYRRDEIDTSHYPVFHQADAVRICTQEEVFRRVPNGEALQVFEKSGMRTEDKQQEHTLEATKLMETELKSTLLCLAQSLLGQGLVHRWVATTFPFTHPSWELEVLHKDKWVELLGCGIMEHAILHKAGAGDRIGWAFGVGLERMAMIIYDIPDIRLFWSTDSGFLCQFNNKTANDVIKYKAVSMYPQCINDISFWLPEDRLYSPNDFYDLVRSIAGDIVEQISLVDEFVHPKTQRTSHCYKLVYRHMEKTLTQEEVNVMHRLIEQAVDKELHGIVR
;
A
#
# COMPACT_ATOMS: atom_id res chain seq x y z
N MET A 1 -13.31 11.40 28.06
CA MET A 1 -13.92 11.77 26.76
C MET A 1 -13.07 11.13 25.67
N GLY A 2 -13.69 10.52 24.67
CA GLY A 2 -12.98 9.90 23.54
C GLY A 2 -12.53 10.92 22.48
N LEU A 3 -11.90 10.44 21.41
CA LEU A 3 -11.54 11.25 20.25
C LEU A 3 -12.75 11.44 19.32
N ASN A 4 -12.95 12.66 18.81
CA ASN A 4 -14.01 12.95 17.83
C ASN A 4 -13.64 12.52 16.41
N ASN A 5 -12.34 12.42 16.13
CA ASN A 5 -11.81 12.02 14.83
C ASN A 5 -10.71 11.00 15.08
N PHE A 6 -10.80 9.85 14.43
CA PHE A 6 -9.78 8.81 14.57
C PHE A 6 -9.74 7.92 13.35
N LEU A 7 -8.57 7.32 13.14
CA LEU A 7 -8.33 6.26 12.18
C LEU A 7 -8.03 4.97 12.95
N VAL A 8 -8.58 3.86 12.49
CA VAL A 8 -8.26 2.51 12.96
C VAL A 8 -7.71 1.75 11.77
N VAL A 9 -6.49 1.23 11.90
CA VAL A 9 -5.86 0.42 10.86
C VAL A 9 -5.50 -0.92 11.47
N GLY A 10 -5.92 -2.01 10.83
CA GLY A 10 -5.68 -3.34 11.35
C GLY A 10 -6.00 -4.43 10.34
N ASP A 11 -5.56 -5.62 10.69
CA ASP A 11 -5.92 -6.88 10.04
C ASP A 11 -7.35 -7.28 10.43
N VAL A 12 -8.10 -7.71 9.43
CA VAL A 12 -9.48 -8.19 9.54
C VAL A 12 -9.59 -9.57 8.93
N TYR A 13 -10.50 -10.37 9.48
CA TYR A 13 -10.63 -11.79 9.16
C TYR A 13 -12.04 -12.08 8.66
N ARG A 14 -12.13 -12.64 7.44
CA ARG A 14 -13.42 -12.96 6.80
C ARG A 14 -13.35 -14.35 6.17
N ARG A 15 -14.45 -15.09 6.28
CA ARG A 15 -14.66 -16.30 5.47
C ARG A 15 -15.25 -15.84 4.14
N ASP A 16 -14.50 -16.03 3.06
CA ASP A 16 -14.88 -15.55 1.73
C ASP A 16 -14.52 -16.57 0.64
N GLU A 17 -14.85 -16.22 -0.60
CA GLU A 17 -14.46 -16.96 -1.79
C GLU A 17 -12.94 -17.00 -1.99
N ILE A 18 -12.46 -17.92 -2.83
CA ILE A 18 -11.03 -18.08 -3.15
C ILE A 18 -10.81 -17.64 -4.59
N ASP A 19 -10.30 -16.42 -4.76
CA ASP A 19 -9.89 -15.86 -6.05
C ASP A 19 -8.69 -14.91 -5.89
N THR A 20 -8.35 -14.14 -6.94
CA THR A 20 -7.20 -13.23 -6.93
C THR A 20 -7.42 -11.95 -6.11
N SER A 21 -8.64 -11.69 -5.64
CA SER A 21 -9.07 -10.47 -4.95
C SER A 21 -9.53 -10.73 -3.51
N HIS A 22 -9.79 -11.98 -3.14
CA HIS A 22 -10.27 -12.38 -1.82
C HIS A 22 -9.22 -13.23 -1.08
N TYR A 23 -8.93 -12.84 0.17
CA TYR A 23 -8.04 -13.57 1.07
C TYR A 23 -8.65 -13.62 2.48
N PRO A 24 -8.45 -14.70 3.26
CA PRO A 24 -9.09 -14.86 4.57
C PRO A 24 -8.70 -13.79 5.60
N VAL A 25 -7.55 -13.17 5.39
CA VAL A 25 -7.03 -12.05 6.17
C VAL A 25 -6.68 -10.92 5.21
N PHE A 26 -7.09 -9.71 5.51
CA PHE A 26 -6.75 -8.52 4.75
C PHE A 26 -6.74 -7.31 5.71
N HIS A 27 -6.39 -6.13 5.23
CA HIS A 27 -6.25 -4.95 6.08
C HIS A 27 -7.30 -3.90 5.72
N GLN A 28 -7.88 -3.29 6.75
CA GLN A 28 -8.77 -2.16 6.60
C GLN A 28 -8.21 -0.93 7.31
N ALA A 29 -8.49 0.23 6.73
CA ALA A 29 -8.40 1.50 7.42
C ALA A 29 -9.81 2.08 7.55
N ASP A 30 -10.30 2.13 8.79
CA ASP A 30 -11.56 2.75 9.13
C ASP A 30 -11.32 4.17 9.65
N ALA A 31 -12.19 5.09 9.27
CA ALA A 31 -12.18 6.46 9.73
C ALA A 31 -13.54 6.84 10.29
N VAL A 32 -13.52 7.54 11.41
CA VAL A 32 -14.70 8.15 12.02
C VAL A 32 -14.46 9.63 12.22
N ARG A 33 -15.48 10.42 11.89
CA ARG A 33 -15.54 11.84 12.21
C ARG A 33 -16.93 12.19 12.75
N ILE A 34 -16.97 12.70 13.98
CA ILE A 34 -18.20 13.18 14.64
C ILE A 34 -18.12 14.69 14.91
N CYS A 35 -19.23 15.37 14.75
CA CYS A 35 -19.34 16.82 14.84
C CYS A 35 -20.47 17.27 15.76
N THR A 36 -20.22 18.38 16.45
CA THR A 36 -21.27 19.15 17.11
C THR A 36 -22.10 19.92 16.09
N GLN A 37 -23.26 20.42 16.52
CA GLN A 37 -24.10 21.30 15.71
C GLN A 37 -23.35 22.53 15.19
N GLU A 38 -22.58 23.19 16.05
CA GLU A 38 -21.77 24.35 15.68
C GLU A 38 -20.75 24.01 14.59
N GLU A 39 -20.16 22.81 14.63
CA GLU A 39 -19.20 22.35 13.63
C GLU A 39 -19.85 22.07 12.28
N VAL A 40 -21.03 21.44 12.27
CA VAL A 40 -21.80 21.14 11.04
C VAL A 40 -22.19 22.42 10.32
N PHE A 41 -22.70 23.42 11.05
CA PHE A 41 -23.23 24.64 10.45
C PHE A 41 -22.24 25.82 10.43
N ARG A 42 -20.98 25.62 10.80
CA ARG A 42 -19.95 26.67 10.90
C ARG A 42 -19.83 27.55 9.65
N ARG A 43 -20.02 26.96 8.46
CA ARG A 43 -19.88 27.64 7.16
C ARG A 43 -21.22 28.06 6.55
N VAL A 44 -22.32 27.87 7.27
CA VAL A 44 -23.67 28.20 6.82
C VAL A 44 -24.07 29.57 7.39
N PRO A 45 -24.44 30.55 6.55
CA PRO A 45 -24.98 31.81 7.04
C PRO A 45 -26.20 31.58 7.94
N ASN A 46 -26.23 32.20 9.12
CA ASN A 46 -27.26 31.99 10.16
C ASN A 46 -27.38 30.52 10.63
N GLY A 47 -26.29 29.76 10.59
CA GLY A 47 -26.24 28.35 11.00
C GLY A 47 -26.64 28.09 12.46
N GLU A 48 -26.57 29.10 13.34
CA GLU A 48 -26.98 29.00 14.74
C GLU A 48 -28.47 28.67 14.92
N ALA A 49 -29.31 29.03 13.94
CA ALA A 49 -30.74 28.73 13.96
C ALA A 49 -31.06 27.29 13.50
N LEU A 50 -30.11 26.61 12.86
CA LEU A 50 -30.28 25.25 12.34
C LEU A 50 -30.01 24.23 13.45
N GLN A 51 -30.66 23.07 13.33
CA GLN A 51 -30.54 21.98 14.29
C GLN A 51 -30.05 20.71 13.58
N VAL A 52 -29.21 19.93 14.26
CA VAL A 52 -28.81 18.61 13.76
C VAL A 52 -29.93 17.58 13.95
N PHE A 53 -30.70 17.73 15.03
CA PHE A 53 -31.69 16.74 15.45
C PHE A 53 -33.12 17.27 15.39
N GLU A 54 -34.06 16.39 15.06
CA GLU A 54 -35.50 16.63 15.10
C GLU A 54 -36.24 15.54 15.89
N LYS A 55 -37.35 15.90 16.54
CA LYS A 55 -38.05 15.00 17.48
C LYS A 55 -39.11 14.09 16.84
N SER A 56 -39.59 14.43 15.65
CA SER A 56 -40.71 13.74 14.98
C SER A 56 -40.40 13.45 13.52
N GLY A 57 -39.13 13.20 13.20
CA GLY A 57 -38.71 12.87 11.85
C GLY A 57 -39.12 11.46 11.44
N MET A 58 -39.12 11.23 10.13
CA MET A 58 -39.25 9.89 9.55
C MET A 58 -37.93 9.48 8.91
N ARG A 59 -37.61 8.19 8.96
CA ARG A 59 -36.52 7.60 8.18
C ARG A 59 -36.94 7.61 6.70
N THR A 60 -36.11 8.20 5.87
CA THR A 60 -36.28 8.21 4.41
C THR A 60 -35.03 7.63 3.75
N GLU A 61 -35.00 7.55 2.42
CA GLU A 61 -33.78 7.15 1.70
C GLU A 61 -32.61 8.12 1.97
N ASP A 62 -32.90 9.39 2.27
CA ASP A 62 -31.91 10.44 2.44
C ASP A 62 -31.45 10.68 3.87
N LYS A 63 -32.18 10.22 4.89
CA LYS A 63 -31.87 10.53 6.29
C LYS A 63 -32.46 9.55 7.31
N GLN A 64 -31.89 9.58 8.52
CA GLN A 64 -32.43 8.90 9.71
C GLN A 64 -33.57 9.71 10.33
N GLN A 65 -34.38 9.06 11.17
CA GLN A 65 -35.54 9.68 11.82
C GLN A 65 -35.16 10.79 12.82
N GLU A 66 -34.00 10.71 13.47
CA GLU A 66 -33.54 11.73 14.42
C GLU A 66 -32.79 12.88 13.74
N HIS A 67 -32.30 12.72 12.51
CA HIS A 67 -31.49 13.73 11.82
C HIS A 67 -32.33 14.64 10.95
N THR A 68 -32.00 15.93 10.96
CA THR A 68 -32.52 16.88 9.97
C THR A 68 -31.92 16.61 8.60
N LEU A 69 -32.65 16.96 7.53
CA LEU A 69 -32.17 16.76 6.16
C LEU A 69 -30.96 17.65 5.88
N GLU A 70 -30.96 18.86 6.42
CA GLU A 70 -29.90 19.87 6.28
C GLU A 70 -28.57 19.34 6.84
N ALA A 71 -28.57 18.84 8.07
CA ALA A 71 -27.36 18.28 8.68
C ALA A 71 -26.87 17.05 7.91
N THR A 72 -27.79 16.18 7.48
CA THR A 72 -27.45 14.97 6.73
C THR A 72 -26.80 15.30 5.40
N LYS A 73 -27.33 16.27 4.63
CA LYS A 73 -26.77 16.66 3.33
C LYS A 73 -25.43 17.38 3.44
N LEU A 74 -25.21 18.17 4.49
CA LEU A 74 -23.90 18.78 4.76
C LEU A 74 -22.85 17.71 5.09
N MET A 75 -23.18 16.77 5.97
CA MET A 75 -22.27 15.68 6.35
C MET A 75 -22.01 14.72 5.18
N GLU A 76 -23.02 14.42 4.36
CA GLU A 76 -22.88 13.64 3.12
C GLU A 76 -21.91 14.33 2.16
N THR A 77 -22.08 15.64 1.94
CA THR A 77 -21.22 16.41 1.04
C THR A 77 -19.77 16.43 1.52
N GLU A 78 -19.56 16.62 2.82
CA GLU A 78 -18.22 16.60 3.41
C GLU A 78 -17.55 15.22 3.29
N LEU A 79 -18.28 14.15 3.61
CA LEU A 79 -17.82 12.76 3.49
C LEU A 79 -17.42 12.44 2.05
N LYS A 80 -18.33 12.64 1.10
CA LYS A 80 -18.09 12.33 -0.32
C LYS A 80 -16.96 13.16 -0.90
N SER A 81 -16.86 14.44 -0.53
CA SER A 81 -15.76 15.32 -0.99
C SER A 81 -14.41 14.87 -0.44
N THR A 82 -14.36 14.49 0.84
CA THR A 82 -13.13 14.00 1.51
C THR A 82 -12.64 12.71 0.85
N LEU A 83 -13.55 11.77 0.62
CA LEU A 83 -13.24 10.47 0.02
C LEU A 83 -12.86 10.59 -1.46
N LEU A 84 -13.54 11.45 -2.22
CA LEU A 84 -13.17 11.72 -3.60
C LEU A 84 -11.79 12.37 -3.69
N CYS A 85 -11.50 13.34 -2.81
CA CYS A 85 -10.18 13.98 -2.75
C CYS A 85 -9.08 12.96 -2.40
N LEU A 86 -9.33 12.07 -1.44
CA LEU A 86 -8.42 10.98 -1.09
C LEU A 86 -8.18 10.07 -2.32
N ALA A 87 -9.24 9.59 -2.96
CA ALA A 87 -9.12 8.71 -4.13
C ALA A 87 -8.38 9.39 -5.29
N GLN A 88 -8.66 10.66 -5.59
CA GLN A 88 -7.97 11.42 -6.62
C GLN A 88 -6.50 11.71 -6.27
N SER A 89 -6.18 11.89 -5.00
CA SER A 89 -4.79 12.08 -4.55
C SER A 89 -3.94 10.82 -4.75
N LEU A 90 -4.54 9.64 -4.63
CA LEU A 90 -3.86 8.35 -4.74
C LEU A 90 -3.87 7.77 -6.16
N LEU A 91 -4.99 7.91 -6.88
CA LEU A 91 -5.22 7.30 -8.20
C LEU A 91 -5.08 8.30 -9.36
N GLY A 92 -4.96 9.60 -9.06
CA GLY A 92 -4.84 10.67 -10.03
C GLY A 92 -6.17 11.39 -10.30
N GLN A 93 -6.06 12.60 -10.86
CA GLN A 93 -7.20 13.52 -11.08
C GLN A 93 -8.18 13.04 -12.17
N GLY A 94 -7.74 12.17 -13.09
CA GLY A 94 -8.56 11.61 -14.17
C GLY A 94 -9.45 10.44 -13.76
N LEU A 95 -9.62 10.18 -12.45
CA LEU A 95 -10.36 9.05 -11.92
C LEU A 95 -11.84 9.08 -12.33
N VAL A 96 -12.25 8.09 -13.13
CA VAL A 96 -13.65 7.81 -13.42
C VAL A 96 -14.22 7.02 -12.24
N HIS A 97 -15.23 7.60 -11.58
CA HIS A 97 -15.81 7.07 -10.36
C HIS A 97 -17.34 7.19 -10.37
N ARG A 98 -18.01 6.41 -9.51
CA ARG A 98 -19.44 6.55 -9.23
C ARG A 98 -19.73 6.24 -7.76
N TRP A 99 -20.78 6.87 -7.24
CA TRP A 99 -21.33 6.54 -5.93
C TRP A 99 -22.50 5.57 -6.12
N VAL A 100 -22.43 4.43 -5.46
CA VAL A 100 -23.51 3.43 -5.48
C VAL A 100 -24.21 3.46 -4.13
N ALA A 101 -25.53 3.64 -4.11
CA ALA A 101 -26.29 3.54 -2.87
C ALA A 101 -26.31 2.09 -2.41
N THR A 102 -26.02 1.87 -1.12
CA THR A 102 -25.94 0.54 -0.51
C THR A 102 -26.59 0.57 0.88
N THR A 103 -26.57 -0.53 1.61
CA THR A 103 -27.13 -0.61 2.97
C THR A 103 -26.15 -1.29 3.90
N PHE A 104 -25.79 -0.59 4.98
CA PHE A 104 -25.04 -1.15 6.10
C PHE A 104 -25.85 -1.05 7.40
N PRO A 105 -25.73 -2.00 8.33
CA PRO A 105 -26.47 -1.96 9.60
C PRO A 105 -26.09 -0.80 10.53
N PHE A 106 -24.94 -0.14 10.29
CA PHE A 106 -24.33 0.85 11.16
C PHE A 106 -24.26 2.26 10.56
N THR A 107 -24.70 2.43 9.31
CA THR A 107 -24.79 3.74 8.64
C THR A 107 -26.08 3.87 7.82
N HIS A 108 -26.64 5.06 7.80
CA HIS A 108 -27.77 5.43 6.95
C HIS A 108 -27.86 6.95 6.75
N PRO A 109 -27.96 7.45 5.51
CA PRO A 109 -27.74 6.74 4.25
C PRO A 109 -26.31 6.21 4.08
N SER A 110 -26.14 5.25 3.18
CA SER A 110 -24.88 4.53 2.94
C SER A 110 -24.53 4.48 1.46
N TRP A 111 -23.24 4.51 1.16
CA TRP A 111 -22.71 4.48 -0.20
C TRP A 111 -21.43 3.66 -0.30
N GLU A 112 -21.20 3.12 -1.48
CA GLU A 112 -19.91 2.61 -1.94
C GLU A 112 -19.33 3.56 -2.98
N LEU A 113 -18.01 3.80 -2.91
CA LEU A 113 -17.28 4.49 -3.96
C LEU A 113 -16.68 3.43 -4.89
N GLU A 114 -17.16 3.39 -6.13
CA GLU A 114 -16.59 2.53 -7.16
C GLU A 114 -15.75 3.33 -8.15
N VAL A 115 -14.67 2.73 -8.62
CA VAL A 115 -13.75 3.30 -9.61
C VAL A 115 -13.66 2.40 -10.83
N LEU A 116 -13.54 2.99 -12.02
CA LEU A 116 -13.32 2.23 -13.25
C LEU A 116 -11.83 1.88 -13.38
N HIS A 117 -11.52 0.59 -13.30
CA HIS A 117 -10.16 0.07 -13.48
C HIS A 117 -10.18 -1.07 -14.49
N LYS A 118 -9.38 -0.97 -15.57
CA LYS A 118 -9.29 -1.98 -16.65
C LYS A 118 -10.67 -2.41 -17.17
N ASP A 119 -11.50 -1.42 -17.50
CA ASP A 119 -12.87 -1.57 -18.01
C ASP A 119 -13.85 -2.30 -17.07
N LYS A 120 -13.52 -2.40 -15.78
CA LYS A 120 -14.38 -2.98 -14.73
C LYS A 120 -14.59 -1.99 -13.61
N TRP A 121 -15.81 -1.96 -13.08
CA TRP A 121 -16.12 -1.23 -11.85
C TRP A 121 -15.61 -2.02 -10.66
N VAL A 122 -14.82 -1.36 -9.82
CA VAL A 122 -14.25 -1.93 -8.61
C VAL A 122 -14.64 -1.05 -7.44
N GLU A 123 -15.35 -1.64 -6.48
CA GLU A 123 -15.67 -1.02 -5.19
C GLU A 123 -14.39 -0.77 -4.40
N LEU A 124 -14.09 0.50 -4.11
CA LEU A 124 -12.88 0.93 -3.40
C LEU A 124 -13.08 0.97 -1.89
N LEU A 125 -14.24 1.46 -1.44
CA LEU A 125 -14.58 1.65 -0.03
C LEU A 125 -16.10 1.75 0.17
N GLY A 126 -16.53 1.45 1.39
CA GLY A 126 -17.89 1.69 1.88
C GLY A 126 -17.91 2.83 2.90
N CYS A 127 -18.97 3.63 2.90
CA CYS A 127 -19.11 4.76 3.81
C CYS A 127 -20.58 5.12 4.08
N GLY A 128 -20.81 5.97 5.07
CA GLY A 128 -22.14 6.53 5.31
C GLY A 128 -22.23 7.42 6.54
N ILE A 129 -23.43 7.93 6.79
CA ILE A 129 -23.75 8.68 8.00
C ILE A 129 -24.02 7.68 9.11
N MET A 130 -23.31 7.77 10.23
CA MET A 130 -23.40 6.80 11.33
C MET A 130 -24.81 6.73 11.90
N GLU A 131 -25.30 5.52 12.17
CA GLU A 131 -26.56 5.30 12.88
C GLU A 131 -26.54 5.99 14.25
N HIS A 132 -27.50 6.89 14.50
CA HIS A 132 -27.47 7.76 15.67
C HIS A 132 -27.57 6.97 16.98
N ALA A 133 -28.23 5.82 16.96
CA ALA A 133 -28.30 4.90 18.09
C ALA A 133 -26.91 4.42 18.54
N ILE A 134 -25.93 4.31 17.63
CA ILE A 134 -24.55 3.93 17.95
C ILE A 134 -23.86 5.08 18.69
N LEU A 135 -23.97 6.30 18.17
CA LEU A 135 -23.39 7.50 18.78
C LEU A 135 -23.98 7.76 20.17
N HIS A 136 -25.30 7.65 20.31
CA HIS A 136 -25.99 7.81 21.59
C HIS A 136 -25.50 6.79 22.63
N LYS A 137 -25.39 5.50 22.25
CA LYS A 137 -24.87 4.45 23.15
C LYS A 137 -23.40 4.65 23.53
N ALA A 138 -22.61 5.24 22.65
CA ALA A 138 -21.21 5.57 22.91
C ALA A 138 -21.02 6.84 23.78
N GLY A 139 -22.10 7.53 24.16
CA GLY A 139 -22.05 8.77 24.94
C GLY A 139 -21.80 10.03 24.11
N ALA A 140 -22.01 9.97 22.80
CA ALA A 140 -21.86 11.06 21.83
C ALA A 140 -23.21 11.42 21.17
N GLY A 141 -24.31 11.35 21.93
CA GLY A 141 -25.67 11.60 21.43
C GLY A 141 -25.95 13.05 21.04
N ASP A 142 -25.08 13.99 21.39
CA ASP A 142 -25.12 15.39 20.98
C ASP A 142 -24.45 15.63 19.61
N ARG A 143 -24.01 14.57 18.93
CA ARG A 143 -23.20 14.64 17.70
C ARG A 143 -23.79 13.82 16.55
N ILE A 144 -23.49 14.27 15.34
CA ILE A 144 -23.68 13.53 14.09
C ILE A 144 -22.31 13.18 13.53
N GLY A 145 -22.18 12.05 12.84
CA GLY A 145 -20.91 11.65 12.27
C GLY A 145 -21.05 10.84 11.00
N TRP A 146 -19.94 10.77 10.28
CA TRP A 146 -19.78 9.85 9.17
C TRP A 146 -18.63 8.89 9.47
N ALA A 147 -18.69 7.73 8.82
CA ALA A 147 -17.64 6.74 8.85
C ALA A 147 -17.38 6.21 7.44
N PHE A 148 -16.15 5.77 7.20
CA PHE A 148 -15.80 5.00 6.02
C PHE A 148 -14.81 3.90 6.38
N GLY A 149 -14.81 2.84 5.58
CA GLY A 149 -13.82 1.77 5.65
C GLY A 149 -13.26 1.49 4.27
N VAL A 150 -11.93 1.49 4.16
CA VAL A 150 -11.22 1.19 2.91
C VAL A 150 -10.40 -0.09 3.04
N GLY A 151 -10.52 -0.99 2.06
CA GLY A 151 -9.69 -2.18 1.95
C GLY A 151 -8.32 -1.82 1.38
N LEU A 152 -7.26 -2.00 2.16
CA LEU A 152 -5.91 -1.56 1.79
C LEU A 152 -5.32 -2.37 0.64
N GLU A 153 -5.54 -3.69 0.61
CA GLU A 153 -5.07 -4.56 -0.48
C GLU A 153 -5.71 -4.18 -1.80
N ARG A 154 -7.03 -3.97 -1.82
CA ARG A 154 -7.74 -3.60 -3.04
C ARG A 154 -7.25 -2.25 -3.57
N MET A 155 -7.06 -1.28 -2.68
CA MET A 155 -6.47 0.02 -3.04
C MET A 155 -5.05 -0.14 -3.59
N ALA A 156 -4.19 -0.89 -2.90
CA ALA A 156 -2.81 -1.15 -3.32
C ALA A 156 -2.73 -1.91 -4.65
N MET A 157 -3.62 -2.87 -4.91
CA MET A 157 -3.70 -3.60 -6.17
C MET A 157 -3.97 -2.66 -7.35
N ILE A 158 -4.87 -1.68 -7.18
CA ILE A 158 -5.17 -0.68 -8.20
C ILE A 158 -4.00 0.29 -8.39
N ILE A 159 -3.45 0.83 -7.29
CA ILE A 159 -2.35 1.82 -7.34
C ILE A 159 -1.12 1.20 -7.99
N TYR A 160 -0.71 0.02 -7.53
CA TYR A 160 0.54 -0.61 -7.91
C TYR A 160 0.41 -1.62 -9.05
N ASP A 161 -0.79 -1.83 -9.61
CA ASP A 161 -1.07 -2.86 -10.63
C ASP A 161 -0.68 -4.29 -10.18
N ILE A 162 -0.88 -4.60 -8.89
CA ILE A 162 -0.65 -5.94 -8.34
C ILE A 162 -1.81 -6.84 -8.77
N PRO A 163 -1.55 -7.96 -9.48
CA PRO A 163 -2.60 -8.76 -10.09
C PRO A 163 -3.30 -9.73 -9.12
N ASP A 164 -2.71 -10.00 -7.96
CA ASP A 164 -3.15 -11.04 -7.05
C ASP A 164 -2.86 -10.68 -5.59
N ILE A 165 -3.89 -10.75 -4.74
CA ILE A 165 -3.81 -10.45 -3.30
C ILE A 165 -2.79 -11.34 -2.57
N ARG A 166 -2.51 -12.55 -3.06
CA ARG A 166 -1.55 -13.48 -2.45
C ARG A 166 -0.12 -12.92 -2.45
N LEU A 167 0.19 -11.97 -3.35
CA LEU A 167 1.51 -11.35 -3.41
C LEU A 167 1.84 -10.54 -2.16
N PHE A 168 0.85 -9.96 -1.46
CA PHE A 168 1.09 -9.26 -0.19
C PHE A 168 1.60 -10.18 0.93
N TRP A 169 1.40 -11.49 0.78
CA TRP A 169 1.82 -12.53 1.72
C TRP A 169 3.07 -13.27 1.24
N SER A 170 3.66 -12.85 0.11
CA SER A 170 4.86 -13.46 -0.45
C SER A 170 6.11 -13.03 0.31
N THR A 171 6.98 -13.99 0.62
CA THR A 171 8.33 -13.72 1.14
C THR A 171 9.38 -13.61 0.03
N ASP A 172 8.96 -13.60 -1.24
CA ASP A 172 9.85 -13.55 -2.40
C ASP A 172 10.54 -12.17 -2.48
N SER A 173 11.88 -12.17 -2.46
CA SER A 173 12.65 -10.92 -2.49
C SER A 173 12.45 -10.13 -3.78
N GLY A 174 12.07 -10.78 -4.89
CA GLY A 174 11.74 -10.14 -6.17
C GLY A 174 10.50 -9.26 -6.08
N PHE A 175 9.55 -9.59 -5.19
CA PHE A 175 8.39 -8.75 -4.91
C PHE A 175 8.76 -7.65 -3.91
N LEU A 176 9.33 -8.03 -2.76
CA LEU A 176 9.59 -7.13 -1.64
C LEU A 176 10.55 -5.99 -1.99
N CYS A 177 11.57 -6.25 -2.82
CA CYS A 177 12.56 -5.23 -3.19
C CYS A 177 11.95 -4.08 -4.00
N GLN A 178 10.82 -4.29 -4.69
CA GLN A 178 10.18 -3.26 -5.54
C GLN A 178 9.61 -2.10 -4.71
N PHE A 179 9.33 -2.35 -3.43
CA PHE A 179 8.78 -1.38 -2.48
C PHE A 179 9.83 -0.89 -1.46
N ASN A 180 11.05 -1.44 -1.49
CA ASN A 180 12.09 -1.06 -0.55
C ASN A 180 12.65 0.34 -0.86
N ASN A 181 12.94 1.12 0.18
CA ASN A 181 13.41 2.51 0.08
C ASN A 181 12.50 3.43 -0.76
N LYS A 182 11.21 3.11 -0.84
CA LYS A 182 10.20 3.94 -1.50
C LYS A 182 9.38 4.72 -0.47
N THR A 183 8.89 5.85 -0.91
CA THR A 183 8.00 6.74 -0.17
C THR A 183 6.59 6.68 -0.77
N ALA A 184 5.61 7.20 -0.04
CA ALA A 184 4.22 7.26 -0.51
C ALA A 184 4.02 8.07 -1.80
N ASN A 185 5.00 8.92 -2.17
CA ASN A 185 4.93 9.76 -3.37
C ASN A 185 5.59 9.12 -4.59
N ASP A 186 6.28 8.00 -4.43
CA ASP A 186 6.93 7.32 -5.54
C ASP A 186 5.88 6.61 -6.41
N VAL A 187 5.99 6.80 -7.73
CA VAL A 187 5.14 6.10 -8.70
C VAL A 187 5.69 4.69 -8.88
N ILE A 188 5.10 3.74 -8.17
CA ILE A 188 5.48 2.32 -8.22
C ILE A 188 4.48 1.57 -9.08
N LYS A 189 4.98 0.75 -10.01
CA LYS A 189 4.20 -0.23 -10.76
C LYS A 189 4.86 -1.59 -10.60
N TYR A 190 4.06 -2.56 -10.18
CA TYR A 190 4.48 -3.93 -9.99
C TYR A 190 5.03 -4.48 -11.30
N LYS A 191 6.22 -5.06 -11.22
CA LYS A 191 6.84 -5.84 -12.29
C LYS A 191 6.74 -7.31 -11.92
N ALA A 192 6.29 -8.12 -12.88
CA ALA A 192 6.15 -9.55 -12.68
C ALA A 192 7.49 -10.18 -12.26
N VAL A 193 7.44 -10.93 -11.17
CA VAL A 193 8.57 -11.72 -10.68
C VAL A 193 8.55 -13.09 -11.36
N SER A 194 9.72 -13.65 -11.65
CA SER A 194 9.82 -14.99 -12.20
C SER A 194 9.17 -16.03 -11.28
N MET A 195 8.50 -17.03 -11.85
CA MET A 195 7.92 -18.14 -11.09
C MET A 195 8.94 -19.21 -10.69
N TYR A 196 10.15 -19.18 -11.28
CA TYR A 196 11.20 -20.17 -11.04
C TYR A 196 11.91 -19.91 -9.70
N PRO A 197 12.56 -20.89 -9.06
CA PRO A 197 13.24 -20.64 -7.77
C PRO A 197 14.49 -19.78 -7.92
N GLN A 198 14.85 -19.08 -6.84
CA GLN A 198 16.09 -18.31 -6.72
C GLN A 198 17.27 -19.21 -6.33
N CYS A 199 18.46 -18.90 -6.85
CA CYS A 199 19.74 -19.37 -6.31
C CYS A 199 20.51 -18.17 -5.76
N ILE A 200 21.17 -18.33 -4.61
CA ILE A 200 21.84 -17.21 -3.92
C ILE A 200 23.28 -17.58 -3.67
N ASN A 201 24.20 -16.73 -4.13
CA ASN A 201 25.62 -16.82 -3.79
C ASN A 201 26.10 -15.46 -3.29
N ASP A 202 26.97 -15.49 -2.28
CA ASP A 202 27.65 -14.31 -1.77
C ASP A 202 29.09 -14.28 -2.32
N ILE A 203 29.59 -13.09 -2.65
CA ILE A 203 30.98 -12.86 -3.07
C ILE A 203 31.59 -11.78 -2.19
N SER A 204 32.73 -12.10 -1.60
CA SER A 204 33.54 -11.16 -0.82
C SER A 204 34.85 -10.88 -1.53
N PHE A 205 35.28 -9.62 -1.55
CA PHE A 205 36.61 -9.26 -2.04
C PHE A 205 37.16 -8.04 -1.32
N TRP A 206 38.50 -7.94 -1.29
CA TRP A 206 39.21 -6.74 -0.87
C TRP A 206 39.21 -5.72 -2.00
N LEU A 207 38.90 -4.47 -1.67
CA LEU A 207 38.91 -3.38 -2.63
C LEU A 207 40.36 -3.04 -3.08
N PRO A 208 40.53 -2.51 -4.30
CA PRO A 208 41.84 -2.03 -4.76
C PRO A 208 42.35 -0.88 -3.88
N GLU A 209 43.65 -0.89 -3.54
CA GLU A 209 44.28 0.16 -2.73
C GLU A 209 44.73 1.37 -3.57
N ASP A 210 45.01 1.15 -4.85
CA ASP A 210 45.64 2.11 -5.75
C ASP A 210 44.64 2.85 -6.65
N ARG A 211 43.34 2.54 -6.54
CA ARG A 211 42.28 3.07 -7.39
C ARG A 211 41.00 3.34 -6.62
N LEU A 212 40.21 4.26 -7.15
CA LEU A 212 38.86 4.51 -6.65
C LEU A 212 37.97 3.33 -7.06
N TYR A 213 37.19 2.83 -6.10
CA TYR A 213 36.19 1.80 -6.31
C TYR A 213 34.82 2.38 -5.99
N SER A 214 33.86 2.16 -6.89
CA SER A 214 32.44 2.39 -6.66
C SER A 214 31.70 1.06 -6.72
N PRO A 215 30.68 0.82 -5.88
CA PRO A 215 29.81 -0.35 -6.01
C PRO A 215 29.19 -0.51 -7.41
N ASN A 216 29.00 0.59 -8.14
CA ASN A 216 28.49 0.56 -9.51
C ASN A 216 29.43 -0.16 -10.48
N ASP A 217 30.75 -0.08 -10.27
CA ASP A 217 31.74 -0.75 -11.11
C ASP A 217 31.55 -2.27 -11.03
N PHE A 218 31.25 -2.79 -9.83
CA PHE A 218 30.92 -4.19 -9.62
C PHE A 218 29.56 -4.56 -10.21
N TYR A 219 28.56 -3.68 -10.13
CA TYR A 219 27.24 -3.94 -10.74
C TYR A 219 27.34 -4.05 -12.27
N ASP A 220 28.12 -3.19 -12.91
CA ASP A 220 28.35 -3.21 -14.36
C ASP A 220 29.13 -4.46 -14.79
N LEU A 221 30.13 -4.87 -14.01
CA LEU A 221 30.87 -6.13 -14.22
C LEU A 221 29.95 -7.35 -14.15
N VAL A 222 29.10 -7.43 -13.12
CA VAL A 222 28.17 -8.56 -12.98
C VAL A 222 27.17 -8.58 -14.14
N ARG A 223 26.68 -7.41 -14.58
CA ARG A 223 25.78 -7.29 -15.74
C ARG A 223 26.44 -7.74 -17.04
N SER A 224 27.71 -7.42 -17.27
CA SER A 224 28.42 -7.82 -18.50
C SER A 224 28.61 -9.34 -18.60
N ILE A 225 28.73 -10.03 -17.46
CA ILE A 225 28.98 -11.48 -17.40
C ILE A 225 27.67 -12.27 -17.32
N ALA A 226 26.79 -11.93 -16.37
CA ALA A 226 25.60 -12.71 -16.06
C ALA A 226 24.31 -12.18 -16.71
N GLY A 227 24.36 -11.01 -17.35
CA GLY A 227 23.23 -10.43 -18.08
C GLY A 227 21.98 -10.28 -17.22
N ASP A 228 20.89 -10.88 -17.70
CA ASP A 228 19.56 -10.84 -17.06
C ASP A 228 19.31 -12.00 -16.09
N ILE A 229 20.31 -12.87 -15.89
CA ILE A 229 20.20 -14.01 -14.96
C ILE A 229 20.31 -13.52 -13.50
N VAL A 230 21.06 -12.44 -13.26
CA VAL A 230 21.15 -11.82 -11.94
C VAL A 230 19.96 -10.90 -11.75
N GLU A 231 19.05 -11.33 -10.87
CA GLU A 231 17.85 -10.60 -10.50
C GLU A 231 18.20 -9.43 -9.56
N GLN A 232 19.09 -9.67 -8.59
CA GLN A 232 19.42 -8.70 -7.55
C GLN A 232 20.90 -8.78 -7.14
N ILE A 233 21.48 -7.63 -6.80
CA ILE A 233 22.79 -7.50 -6.16
C ILE A 233 22.62 -6.55 -4.98
N SER A 234 23.13 -6.93 -3.81
CA SER A 234 23.10 -6.08 -2.62
C SER A 234 24.41 -6.15 -1.85
N LEU A 235 24.93 -5.01 -1.41
CA LEU A 235 26.05 -4.95 -0.46
C LEU A 235 25.51 -5.33 0.92
N VAL A 236 26.00 -6.44 1.47
CA VAL A 236 25.49 -7.01 2.73
C VAL A 236 26.46 -6.84 3.90
N ASP A 237 27.75 -6.66 3.63
CA ASP A 237 28.76 -6.40 4.66
C ASP A 237 29.88 -5.51 4.12
N GLU A 238 30.40 -4.65 4.99
CA GLU A 238 31.59 -3.82 4.75
C GLU A 238 32.50 -3.94 5.97
N PHE A 239 33.74 -4.39 5.73
CA PHE A 239 34.71 -4.68 6.79
C PHE A 239 36.06 -4.03 6.50
N VAL A 240 36.59 -3.28 7.46
CA VAL A 240 37.95 -2.73 7.40
C VAL A 240 38.88 -3.54 8.29
N HIS A 241 39.92 -4.14 7.70
CA HIS A 241 40.86 -4.95 8.44
C HIS A 241 41.79 -4.08 9.31
N PRO A 242 41.87 -4.32 10.64
CA PRO A 242 42.50 -3.38 11.57
C PRO A 242 44.01 -3.20 11.36
N LYS A 243 44.71 -4.22 10.84
CA LYS A 243 46.17 -4.17 10.66
C LYS A 243 46.61 -3.67 9.29
N THR A 244 45.87 -4.03 8.25
CA THR A 244 46.22 -3.70 6.86
C THR A 244 45.47 -2.48 6.36
N GLN A 245 44.45 -2.02 7.09
CA GLN A 245 43.55 -0.94 6.71
C GLN A 245 42.88 -1.16 5.34
N ARG A 246 42.81 -2.42 4.89
CA ARG A 246 42.10 -2.80 3.67
C ARG A 246 40.61 -2.88 3.95
N THR A 247 39.81 -2.37 3.02
CA THR A 247 38.36 -2.51 3.04
C THR A 247 37.95 -3.74 2.22
N SER A 248 37.03 -4.53 2.75
CA SER A 248 36.39 -5.65 2.07
C SER A 248 34.91 -5.40 1.97
N HIS A 249 34.34 -5.68 0.81
CA HIS A 249 32.90 -5.70 0.58
C HIS A 249 32.43 -7.14 0.38
N CYS A 250 31.28 -7.47 0.95
CA CYS A 250 30.53 -8.69 0.66
C CYS A 250 29.24 -8.34 -0.07
N TYR A 251 29.05 -8.89 -1.26
CA TYR A 251 27.84 -8.73 -2.04
C TYR A 251 27.06 -10.04 -2.10
N LYS A 252 25.74 -9.94 -1.93
CA LYS A 252 24.80 -11.04 -2.18
C LYS A 252 24.21 -10.91 -3.57
N LEU A 253 24.36 -11.97 -4.37
CA LEU A 253 23.82 -12.07 -5.72
C LEU A 253 22.68 -13.09 -5.73
N VAL A 254 21.52 -12.64 -6.21
CA VAL A 254 20.32 -13.48 -6.40
C VAL A 254 20.19 -13.78 -7.89
N TYR A 255 20.30 -15.05 -8.24
CA TYR A 255 20.20 -15.57 -9.60
C TYR A 255 18.81 -16.15 -9.83
N ARG A 256 18.15 -15.71 -10.90
CA ARG A 256 16.83 -16.20 -11.29
C ARG A 256 16.59 -15.94 -12.76
N HIS A 257 16.17 -16.98 -13.49
CA HIS A 257 15.83 -16.85 -14.91
C HIS A 257 14.33 -16.68 -15.09
N MET A 258 13.91 -15.94 -16.12
CA MET A 258 12.48 -15.69 -16.41
C MET A 258 11.78 -16.88 -17.07
N GLU A 259 12.54 -17.79 -17.70
CA GLU A 259 12.00 -18.87 -18.55
C GLU A 259 12.39 -20.30 -18.11
N LYS A 260 13.28 -20.47 -17.13
CA LYS A 260 13.70 -21.80 -16.66
C LYS A 260 14.14 -21.81 -15.21
N THR A 261 14.09 -22.98 -14.58
CA THR A 261 14.78 -23.20 -13.31
C THR A 261 16.29 -23.24 -13.55
N LEU A 262 17.03 -22.47 -12.75
CA LEU A 262 18.49 -22.58 -12.70
C LEU A 262 18.89 -23.65 -11.70
N THR A 263 19.89 -24.45 -12.06
CA THR A 263 20.56 -25.34 -11.12
C THR A 263 21.68 -24.58 -10.40
N GLN A 264 22.00 -25.01 -9.18
CA GLN A 264 23.14 -24.44 -8.45
C GLN A 264 24.46 -24.62 -9.21
N GLU A 265 24.61 -25.69 -9.99
CA GLU A 265 25.79 -25.94 -10.82
C GLU A 265 25.94 -24.90 -11.94
N GLU A 266 24.86 -24.59 -12.68
CA GLU A 266 24.86 -23.53 -13.69
C GLU A 266 25.23 -22.18 -13.07
N VAL A 267 24.65 -21.86 -11.90
CA VAL A 267 24.91 -20.62 -11.18
C VAL A 267 26.36 -20.54 -10.71
N ASN A 268 26.93 -21.63 -10.20
CA ASN A 268 28.33 -21.68 -9.75
C ASN A 268 29.34 -21.54 -10.91
N VAL A 269 28.99 -21.96 -12.13
CA VAL A 269 29.82 -21.68 -13.31
C VAL A 269 29.88 -20.18 -13.57
N MET A 270 28.72 -19.50 -13.57
CA MET A 270 28.64 -18.06 -13.79
C MET A 270 29.27 -17.26 -12.64
N HIS A 271 29.06 -17.68 -11.40
CA HIS A 271 29.62 -17.01 -10.22
C HIS A 271 31.15 -17.03 -10.23
N ARG A 272 31.76 -18.16 -10.63
CA ARG A 272 33.22 -18.25 -10.81
C ARG A 272 33.76 -17.35 -11.91
N LEU A 273 33.00 -17.11 -12.98
CA LEU A 273 33.39 -16.14 -14.01
C LEU A 273 33.39 -14.71 -13.44
N ILE A 274 32.41 -14.36 -12.60
CA ILE A 274 32.37 -13.08 -11.89
C ILE A 274 33.58 -12.94 -10.95
N GLU A 275 33.87 -13.95 -10.13
CA GLU A 275 35.05 -13.95 -9.24
C GLU A 275 36.35 -13.69 -10.00
N GLN A 276 36.56 -14.37 -11.13
CA GLN A 276 37.74 -14.19 -11.97
C GLN A 276 37.81 -12.80 -12.61
N ALA A 277 36.67 -12.22 -12.94
CA ALA A 277 36.61 -10.90 -13.55
C ALA A 277 36.82 -9.77 -12.52
N VAL A 278 36.42 -9.98 -11.25
CA VAL A 278 36.72 -9.05 -10.15
C VAL A 278 38.23 -8.86 -10.00
N ASP A 279 39.00 -9.95 -10.04
CA ASP A 279 40.48 -9.89 -9.96
C ASP A 279 41.10 -9.21 -11.18
N LYS A 280 40.59 -9.51 -12.39
CA LYS A 280 41.16 -9.00 -13.65
C LYS A 280 40.80 -7.55 -13.95
N GLU A 281 39.54 -7.17 -13.74
CA GLU A 281 38.98 -5.89 -14.21
C GLU A 281 38.87 -4.86 -13.09
N LEU A 282 38.50 -5.29 -11.87
CA LEU A 282 38.37 -4.42 -10.70
C LEU A 282 39.61 -4.44 -9.80
N HIS A 283 40.60 -5.29 -10.10
CA HIS A 283 41.80 -5.51 -9.28
C HIS A 283 41.47 -5.82 -7.81
N GLY A 284 40.30 -6.43 -7.58
CA GLY A 284 39.85 -6.84 -6.25
C GLY A 284 40.32 -8.26 -5.92
N ILE A 285 40.70 -8.50 -4.67
CA ILE A 285 41.17 -9.83 -4.25
C ILE A 285 40.01 -10.60 -3.61
N VAL A 286 39.46 -11.58 -4.34
CA VAL A 286 38.35 -12.44 -3.87
C VAL A 286 38.78 -13.24 -2.63
N ARG A 287 37.87 -13.39 -1.68
CA ARG A 287 38.07 -14.03 -0.37
C ARG A 287 36.99 -15.08 -0.09
#